data_AF-A0A2P5HZB9-F1
#
_entry.id   AF-A0A2P5HZB9-F1
#
_cell.length_a   1.000
_cell.length_b   1.000
_cell.length_c   1.000
_cell.angle_alpha   90.00
_cell.angle_beta   90.00
_cell.angle_gamma   90.00
#
_symmetry.space_group_name_H-M   'P 1'
#
loop_
_entity.id
_entity.type
_entity.pdbx_description
1 polymer ?
#
loop_
_entity_poly.entity_id
_entity_poly.type
_entity_poly.pdbx_seq_one_letter_code
_entity_poly.pdbx_strand_id
1 'polypeptide(L)'
;MGCRLPGGLDSPSRLWEELKSPRELARRIPSDRWSVDKYYHPVGTHHGTTNVTELYFLDDDLSRFDAPFFSIGAAKAEAMDPQHRLLLEVVYEAIEAGGYSLDRVQGSDTAVYVGMMCTDYYAIALQEAS
;
A
#
# COMPACT_ATOMS: atom_id res chain seq x y z
N MET A 1 7.49 2.87 15.07
CA MET A 1 6.59 2.10 14.18
C MET A 1 5.98 3.08 13.19
N GLY A 2 5.97 2.73 11.90
CA GLY A 2 5.15 3.39 10.87
C GLY A 2 4.10 2.40 10.37
N CYS A 3 2.96 2.89 9.86
CA CYS A 3 1.95 2.04 9.25
C CYS A 3 1.06 2.81 8.28
N ARG A 4 0.55 2.09 7.28
CA ARG A 4 -0.50 2.55 6.36
C ARG A 4 -1.58 1.49 6.31
N LEU A 5 -2.77 1.86 6.77
CA LEU A 5 -3.90 0.95 6.89
C LEU A 5 -5.18 1.64 6.37
N PRO A 6 -6.19 0.84 5.96
CA PRO A 6 -7.50 1.36 5.53
C PRO A 6 -8.15 2.26 6.59
N GLY A 7 -8.94 3.25 6.15
CA GLY A 7 -9.65 4.17 7.04
C GLY A 7 -8.87 5.44 7.41
N GLY A 8 -7.88 5.81 6.59
CA GLY A 8 -6.97 6.93 6.82
C GLY A 8 -6.03 6.71 8.01
N LEU A 9 -5.70 5.45 8.30
CA LEU A 9 -4.87 5.07 9.43
C LEU A 9 -3.40 5.09 9.01
N ASP A 10 -2.85 6.31 9.02
CA ASP A 10 -1.49 6.63 8.57
C ASP A 10 -0.41 6.58 9.67
N SER A 11 -0.79 6.24 10.90
CA SER A 11 0.11 6.32 12.04
C SER A 11 -0.33 5.40 13.18
N PRO A 12 0.61 4.96 14.06
CA PRO A 12 0.27 4.14 15.22
C PRO A 12 -0.73 4.82 16.16
N SER A 13 -0.69 6.14 16.29
CA SER A 13 -1.65 6.90 17.09
C SER A 13 -3.06 6.82 16.52
N ARG A 14 -3.24 6.98 15.21
CA ARG A 14 -4.56 6.80 14.58
C ARG A 14 -5.05 5.36 14.68
N LEU A 15 -4.17 4.38 14.46
CA LEU A 15 -4.50 2.98 14.67
C LEU A 15 -4.96 2.73 16.11
N TRP A 16 -4.30 3.32 17.10
CA TRP A 16 -4.69 3.18 18.50
C TRP A 16 -6.07 3.78 18.79
N GLU A 17 -6.37 4.96 18.24
CA GLU A 17 -7.70 5.56 18.36
C GLU A 17 -8.77 4.67 17.72
N GLU A 18 -8.49 4.07 16.56
CA GLU A 18 -9.38 3.12 15.89
C GLU A 18 -9.64 1.87 16.75
N LEU A 19 -8.60 1.29 17.34
CA LEU A 19 -8.74 0.09 18.17
C LEU A 19 -9.59 0.31 19.42
N LYS A 20 -9.62 1.54 19.96
CA LYS A 20 -10.48 1.89 21.11
C LYS A 20 -11.96 1.99 20.72
N SER A 21 -12.26 2.37 19.48
CA SER A 21 -13.63 2.53 18.99
C SER A 21 -13.71 2.15 17.51
N PRO A 22 -13.75 0.85 17.18
CA PRO A 22 -13.65 0.37 15.81
C PRO A 22 -14.82 0.79 14.93
N ARG A 23 -14.51 1.14 13.68
CA ARG A 23 -15.47 1.48 12.62
C ARG A 23 -15.44 0.38 11.55
N GLU A 24 -16.52 0.31 10.77
CA GLU A 24 -16.49 -0.45 9.50
C GLU A 24 -15.64 0.32 8.50
N LEU A 25 -14.59 -0.32 7.99
CA LEU A 25 -13.62 0.28 7.06
C LEU A 25 -13.71 -0.34 5.66
N ALA A 26 -14.48 -1.42 5.50
CA ALA A 26 -14.82 -1.94 4.19
C ALA A 26 -15.62 -0.88 3.44
N ARG A 27 -15.24 -0.69 2.18
CA ARG A 27 -15.94 0.21 1.27
C ARG A 27 -16.11 -0.48 -0.07
N ARG A 28 -17.11 -0.03 -0.83
CA ARG A 28 -17.30 -0.46 -2.21
C ARG A 28 -15.98 -0.33 -2.98
N ILE A 29 -15.67 -1.34 -3.77
CA ILE A 29 -14.49 -1.36 -4.64
C ILE A 29 -14.51 -0.09 -5.52
N PRO A 30 -13.48 0.77 -5.42
CA PRO A 30 -13.41 1.99 -6.21
C PRO A 30 -13.36 1.70 -7.72
N SER A 31 -14.06 2.51 -8.52
CA SER A 31 -14.18 2.29 -9.97
C SER A 31 -12.87 2.50 -10.73
N ASP A 32 -11.92 3.22 -10.13
CA ASP A 32 -10.55 3.44 -10.60
C ASP A 32 -9.59 2.28 -10.27
N ARG A 33 -10.05 1.24 -9.53
CA ARG A 33 -9.31 -0.02 -9.33
C ARG A 33 -9.70 -1.05 -10.38
N TRP A 34 -10.95 -1.47 -10.35
CA TRP A 34 -11.59 -2.29 -11.40
C TRP A 34 -13.11 -2.14 -11.32
N SER A 35 -13.78 -2.42 -12.44
CA SER A 35 -15.25 -2.31 -12.50
C SER A 35 -15.91 -3.52 -11.86
N VAL A 36 -16.25 -3.42 -10.56
CA VAL A 36 -16.93 -4.49 -9.82
C VAL A 36 -18.22 -4.95 -10.51
N ASP A 37 -18.98 -4.03 -11.11
CA ASP A 37 -20.26 -4.35 -11.76
C ASP A 37 -20.08 -5.27 -12.99
N LYS A 38 -18.93 -5.20 -13.68
CA LYS A 38 -18.63 -6.09 -14.82
C LYS A 38 -18.29 -7.52 -14.41
N TYR A 39 -17.78 -7.70 -13.19
CA TYR A 39 -17.33 -8.98 -12.68
C TYR A 39 -18.29 -9.55 -11.62
N TYR A 40 -19.38 -8.85 -11.30
CA TYR A 40 -20.30 -9.29 -10.26
C TYR A 40 -21.18 -10.45 -10.74
N HIS A 41 -21.28 -11.48 -9.91
CA HIS A 41 -22.29 -12.53 -10.05
C HIS A 41 -22.79 -12.95 -8.66
N PRO A 42 -24.10 -13.16 -8.45
CA PRO A 42 -24.64 -13.51 -7.14
C PRO A 42 -24.14 -14.86 -6.60
N VAL A 43 -23.79 -15.79 -7.50
CA VAL A 43 -23.19 -17.08 -7.16
C VAL A 43 -21.67 -16.96 -7.18
N GLY A 44 -21.02 -16.98 -6.01
CA GLY A 44 -19.57 -16.80 -5.87
C GLY A 44 -18.70 -17.90 -6.49
N THR A 45 -19.27 -19.06 -6.84
CA THR A 45 -18.57 -20.14 -7.56
C THR A 45 -18.66 -20.01 -9.07
N HIS A 46 -19.35 -18.99 -9.59
CA HIS A 46 -19.42 -18.75 -11.02
C HIS A 46 -18.05 -18.30 -11.54
N HIS A 47 -17.57 -18.97 -12.59
CA HIS A 47 -16.20 -18.80 -13.07
C HIS A 47 -15.95 -17.38 -13.62
N GLY A 48 -14.81 -16.79 -13.26
CA GLY A 48 -14.40 -15.46 -13.73
C GLY A 48 -15.18 -14.29 -13.12
N THR A 49 -15.93 -14.52 -12.05
CA THR A 49 -16.76 -13.51 -11.38
C THR A 49 -16.52 -13.50 -9.87
N THR A 50 -16.99 -12.44 -9.20
CA THR A 50 -16.96 -12.28 -7.75
C THR A 50 -18.35 -11.92 -7.22
N ASN A 51 -18.70 -12.37 -6.02
CA ASN A 51 -19.86 -11.87 -5.28
C ASN A 51 -19.46 -10.86 -4.18
N VAL A 52 -18.16 -10.57 -4.05
CA VAL A 52 -17.62 -9.57 -3.11
C VAL A 52 -17.61 -8.21 -3.79
N THR A 53 -18.25 -7.22 -3.16
CA THR A 53 -18.36 -5.85 -3.70
C THR A 53 -17.69 -4.79 -2.83
N GLU A 54 -17.30 -5.17 -1.60
CA GLU A 54 -16.65 -4.30 -0.63
C GLU A 54 -15.34 -4.93 -0.17
N LEU A 55 -14.30 -4.11 -0.05
CA LEU A 55 -12.97 -4.49 0.39
C LEU A 55 -12.35 -3.34 1.19
N TYR A 56 -11.19 -3.60 1.76
CA TYR A 56 -10.41 -2.61 2.48
C TYR A 56 -9.32 -2.04 1.56
N PHE A 57 -9.29 -0.72 1.42
CA PHE A 57 -8.33 -0.03 0.56
C PHE A 57 -7.62 1.04 1.36
N LEU A 58 -6.34 1.23 1.07
CA LEU A 58 -5.65 2.45 1.47
C LEU A 58 -6.38 3.68 0.88
N ASP A 59 -6.49 4.72 1.68
CA ASP A 59 -7.11 5.99 1.31
C ASP A 59 -6.16 6.87 0.50
N ASP A 60 -4.86 6.66 0.66
CA ASP A 60 -3.81 7.37 -0.05
C ASP A 60 -3.81 7.04 -1.55
N ASP A 61 -3.46 8.06 -2.35
CA ASP A 61 -3.14 7.87 -3.75
C ASP A 61 -1.78 7.16 -3.89
N LEU A 62 -1.85 5.86 -4.19
CA LEU A 62 -0.68 4.99 -4.35
C LEU A 62 0.22 5.35 -5.55
N SER A 63 -0.19 6.30 -6.39
CA SER A 63 0.68 6.86 -7.43
C SER A 63 1.69 7.86 -6.87
N ARG A 64 1.40 8.48 -5.72
CA ARG A 64 2.26 9.49 -5.08
C ARG A 64 3.46 8.83 -4.42
N PHE A 65 4.63 9.48 -4.54
CA PHE A 65 5.88 9.06 -3.90
C PHE A 65 6.90 10.20 -3.95
N ASP A 66 7.58 10.48 -2.83
CA ASP A 66 8.64 11.50 -2.76
C ASP A 66 9.97 10.94 -3.29
N ALA A 67 10.07 10.78 -4.61
CA ALA A 67 11.25 10.21 -5.24
C ALA A 67 12.56 10.99 -4.96
N PRO A 68 12.58 12.34 -4.99
CA PRO A 68 13.78 13.11 -4.65
C PRO A 68 14.29 12.85 -3.23
N PHE A 69 13.38 12.70 -2.25
CA PHE A 69 13.75 12.38 -0.88
C PHE A 69 14.55 11.06 -0.79
N PHE A 70 14.12 10.03 -1.54
CA PHE A 70 14.82 8.74 -1.62
C PHE A 70 15.95 8.69 -2.65
N SER A 71 16.31 9.83 -3.27
CA SER A 71 17.32 9.90 -4.33
C SER A 71 17.02 8.98 -5.53
N ILE A 72 15.74 8.84 -5.87
CA ILE A 72 15.24 8.03 -6.98
C ILE A 72 14.81 8.97 -8.13
N GLY A 73 15.28 8.69 -9.35
CA GLY A 73 14.88 9.45 -10.54
C GLY A 73 13.41 9.20 -10.93
N ALA A 74 12.75 10.21 -11.50
CA ALA A 74 11.32 10.18 -11.81
C ALA A 74 10.89 8.96 -12.65
N ALA A 75 11.58 8.66 -13.75
CA ALA A 75 11.27 7.51 -14.61
C ALA A 75 11.41 6.17 -13.86
N LYS A 76 12.35 6.08 -12.91
CA LYS A 76 12.50 4.88 -12.08
C LYS A 76 11.36 4.79 -11.06
N ALA A 77 10.98 5.90 -10.44
CA ALA A 77 9.86 5.94 -9.50
C ALA A 77 8.53 5.55 -10.13
N GLU A 78 8.27 5.97 -11.38
CA GLU A 78 7.06 5.61 -12.13
C GLU A 78 6.98 4.10 -12.41
N ALA A 79 8.11 3.48 -12.76
CA ALA A 79 8.20 2.04 -13.00
C ALA A 79 8.23 1.19 -11.71
N MET A 80 8.34 1.80 -10.52
CA MET A 80 8.39 1.06 -9.26
C MET A 80 7.00 0.58 -8.84
N ASP A 81 6.93 -0.68 -8.41
CA ASP A 81 5.77 -1.23 -7.71
C ASP A 81 5.37 -0.32 -6.53
N PRO A 82 4.09 0.10 -6.43
CA PRO A 82 3.59 0.88 -5.30
C PRO A 82 3.91 0.28 -3.93
N GLN A 83 3.98 -1.05 -3.80
CA GLN A 83 4.35 -1.72 -2.55
C GLN A 83 5.78 -1.37 -2.11
N HIS A 84 6.73 -1.27 -3.05
CA HIS A 84 8.10 -0.87 -2.74
C HIS A 84 8.20 0.61 -2.34
N ARG A 85 7.42 1.47 -3.00
CA ARG A 85 7.35 2.90 -2.68
C ARG A 85 6.81 3.13 -1.28
N LEU A 86 5.69 2.48 -0.96
CA LEU A 86 5.07 2.53 0.36
C LEU A 86 5.99 1.97 1.45
N LEU A 87 6.71 0.88 1.17
CA LEU A 87 7.67 0.30 2.10
C LEU A 87 8.76 1.30 2.47
N LEU A 88 9.30 2.06 1.52
CA LEU A 88 10.33 3.06 1.79
C LEU A 88 9.82 4.17 2.73
N GLU A 89 8.62 4.69 2.48
CA GLU A 89 7.99 5.71 3.32
C GLU A 89 7.71 5.19 4.74
N VAL A 90 7.11 4.00 4.86
CA VAL A 90 6.77 3.40 6.16
C VAL A 90 8.02 3.05 6.97
N VAL A 91 9.10 2.58 6.33
CA VAL A 91 10.38 2.33 7.00
C VAL A 91 10.98 3.63 7.51
N TYR A 92 10.95 4.71 6.71
CA TYR A 92 11.43 6.02 7.14
C TYR A 92 10.66 6.52 8.38
N GLU A 93 9.34 6.48 8.34
CA GLU A 93 8.49 6.87 9.49
C GLU A 93 8.74 6.00 10.72
N ALA A 94 9.00 4.70 10.52
CA ALA A 94 9.31 3.80 11.62
C ALA A 94 10.63 4.17 12.31
N ILE A 95 11.64 4.58 11.54
CA ILE A 95 12.93 5.06 12.04
C ILE A 95 12.75 6.36 12.82
N GLU A 96 12.03 7.35 12.25
CA GLU A 96 11.75 8.63 12.91
C GLU A 96 10.96 8.46 14.21
N ALA A 97 9.90 7.64 14.18
CA ALA A 97 9.11 7.32 15.36
C ALA A 97 9.93 6.60 16.45
N GLY A 98 11.03 5.95 16.07
CA GLY A 98 11.99 5.36 17.01
C GLY A 98 12.98 6.38 17.61
N GLY A 99 12.95 7.64 17.19
CA GLY A 99 13.91 8.67 17.60
C GLY A 99 15.29 8.50 16.96
N TYR A 100 15.38 7.72 15.87
CA TYR A 100 16.59 7.56 15.09
C TYR A 100 16.56 8.48 13.88
N SER A 101 17.73 8.89 13.44
CA SER A 101 17.94 9.58 12.17
C SER A 101 18.61 8.64 11.18
N LEU A 102 18.45 8.89 9.88
CA LEU A 102 19.02 8.03 8.85
C LEU A 102 20.54 7.92 8.94
N ASP A 103 21.24 9.00 9.32
CA ASP A 103 22.69 9.01 9.53
C ASP A 103 23.15 8.08 10.66
N ARG A 104 22.30 7.84 11.68
CA ARG A 104 22.60 6.91 12.78
C ARG A 104 22.42 5.46 12.37
N VAL A 105 21.51 5.19 11.43
CA VAL A 105 21.27 3.84 10.90
C VAL A 105 22.29 3.51 9.80
N GLN A 106 22.76 4.52 9.06
CA GLN A 106 23.73 4.36 7.99
C GLN A 106 25.05 3.75 8.50
N GLY A 107 25.45 2.62 7.90
CA GLY A 107 26.68 1.91 8.26
C GLY A 107 26.61 1.10 9.56
N SER A 108 25.42 1.01 10.19
CA SER A 108 25.19 0.10 11.32
C SER A 108 24.88 -1.33 10.84
N ASP A 109 24.97 -2.30 11.75
CA ASP A 109 24.56 -3.70 11.51
C ASP A 109 23.03 -3.88 11.59
N THR A 110 22.26 -2.96 10.97
CA THR A 110 20.80 -3.02 10.92
C THR A 110 20.36 -3.97 9.81
N ALA A 111 19.62 -5.02 10.17
CA ALA A 111 19.00 -5.94 9.21
C ALA A 111 17.57 -5.52 8.87
N VAL A 112 17.15 -5.75 7.62
CA VAL A 112 15.79 -5.50 7.14
C VAL A 112 15.17 -6.82 6.67
N TYR A 113 13.99 -7.14 7.20
CA TYR A 113 13.22 -8.31 6.82
C TYR A 113 11.85 -7.85 6.31
N VAL A 114 11.46 -8.28 5.11
CA VAL A 114 10.24 -7.84 4.45
C VAL A 114 9.41 -9.04 4.02
N GLY A 115 8.13 -9.06 4.41
CA GLY A 115 7.14 -9.96 3.84
C GLY A 115 6.35 -9.23 2.77
N MET A 116 6.43 -9.71 1.53
CA MET A 116 5.64 -9.21 0.41
C MET A 116 4.98 -10.36 -0.32
N MET A 117 3.76 -10.14 -0.77
CA MET A 117 2.98 -11.10 -1.55
C MET A 117 2.36 -10.40 -2.75
N CYS A 118 1.99 -11.19 -3.75
CA CYS A 118 1.46 -10.73 -5.05
C CYS A 118 2.49 -9.97 -5.91
N THR A 119 2.36 -10.15 -7.23
CA THR A 119 3.20 -9.48 -8.25
C THR A 119 2.30 -8.84 -9.31
N ASP A 120 1.11 -8.41 -8.90
CA ASP A 120 0.04 -8.00 -9.81
C ASP A 120 0.43 -6.75 -10.61
N TYR A 121 1.14 -5.80 -9.97
CA TYR A 121 1.63 -4.60 -10.66
C TYR A 121 2.58 -4.95 -11.83
N TYR A 122 3.45 -5.94 -11.63
CA TYR A 122 4.32 -6.43 -12.71
C TYR A 122 3.51 -7.05 -13.85
N ALA A 123 2.48 -7.84 -13.54
CA ALA A 123 1.61 -8.45 -14.55
C ALA A 123 0.83 -7.39 -15.35
N ILE A 124 0.29 -6.37 -14.67
CA ILE A 124 -0.42 -5.25 -15.30
C ILE A 124 0.54 -4.46 -16.21
N ALA A 125 1.73 -4.12 -15.71
CA ALA A 125 2.71 -3.36 -16.49
C ALA A 125 3.17 -4.10 -17.77
N LEU A 126 3.27 -5.44 -17.71
CA LEU A 126 3.57 -6.24 -18.91
C LEU A 126 2.42 -6.23 -19.92
N GLN A 127 1.18 -6.25 -19.44
CA GLN A 127 0.00 -6.24 -20.32
C GLN A 127 -0.20 -4.88 -21.00
N GLU A 128 0.20 -3.78 -20.36
CA GLU A 128 0.16 -2.44 -20.96
C GLU A 128 1.28 -2.21 -22.00
N ALA A 129 2.37 -2.98 -21.92
CA ALA A 129 3.50 -2.89 -22.84
C ALA A 129 3.33 -3.71 -24.13
N SER A 130 2.30 -4.56 -24.23
CA SER A 130 1.99 -5.43 -25.37
C SER A 130 0.90 -4.89 -26.26
#